data_AF-A0A0S8HMX0-F1
#
_entry.id   AF-A0A0S8HMX0-F1
#
_cell.length_a   1.000
_cell.length_b   1.000
_cell.length_c   1.000
_cell.angle_alpha   90.00
_cell.angle_beta   90.00
_cell.angle_gamma   90.00
#
_symmetry.space_group_name_H-M   'P 1'
#
loop_
_entity.id
_entity.type
_entity.pdbx_description
1 polymer ?
#
loop_
_entity_poly.entity_id
_entity_poly.type
_entity_poly.pdbx_seq_one_letter_code
_entity_poly.pdbx_strand_id
1 'polypeptide(L)'
;MEGMRAVCRISVNNTKWCTGVLLNTPDLTPEPYILTVAHCIGSQNEASKSIFYFNYESPECDGPDGSINHSISGSQLIATGDTLGDNLNRDSLDFSLVKLTVTPPDSFSVFLAGWNRDTTAASQTASIHHPHGDVKKISFDYDKPVTSYHTPNYYPDYVDFSHWRIIQWDLATTEMGSSGAPLFDQNKRVVGILTGGEARCVSSVDDYYTKIDYAWDYYTSPLKHLKTWLDPTNSGVIAIDGRDFINSAEDYQQEQVQIYPNPGSGRYLINPGQPFQGTILINVFSLAGEIIFTDKILHPGLYELNLNNHTPGLYIVRLIFPDRIYTAKIILQP
;
A
#
# COMPACT_ATOMS: atom_id res chain seq x y z
N MET A 1 12.91 6.85 -10.74
CA MET A 1 13.58 5.95 -9.77
C MET A 1 12.64 4.78 -9.50
N GLU A 2 13.09 3.52 -9.59
CA GLU A 2 12.20 2.35 -9.52
C GLU A 2 11.41 2.25 -8.21
N GLY A 3 12.03 2.56 -7.06
CA GLY A 3 11.36 2.60 -5.75
C GLY A 3 10.17 3.55 -5.66
N MET A 4 10.06 4.54 -6.55
CA MET A 4 8.90 5.45 -6.64
C MET A 4 7.60 4.71 -6.98
N ARG A 5 7.67 3.65 -7.80
CA ARG A 5 6.52 2.83 -8.20
C ARG A 5 6.08 1.83 -7.12
N ALA A 6 6.86 1.70 -6.04
CA ALA A 6 6.49 0.91 -4.86
C ALA A 6 5.68 1.72 -3.84
N VAL A 7 5.79 3.05 -3.86
CA VAL A 7 5.13 3.92 -2.88
C VAL A 7 3.74 4.33 -3.35
N CYS A 8 2.77 4.24 -2.45
CA CYS A 8 1.38 4.60 -2.68
C CYS A 8 0.86 5.58 -1.61
N ARG A 9 -0.14 6.38 -2.01
CA ARG A 9 -0.94 7.18 -1.09
C ARG A 9 -2.04 6.31 -0.51
N ILE A 10 -2.32 6.45 0.78
CA ILE A 10 -3.37 5.70 1.47
C ILE A 10 -4.41 6.69 2.00
N SER A 11 -5.67 6.51 1.61
CA SER A 11 -6.81 7.08 2.33
C SER A 11 -7.33 6.04 3.31
N VAL A 12 -7.31 6.30 4.61
CA VAL A 12 -7.87 5.39 5.60
C VAL A 12 -9.22 5.91 6.06
N ASN A 13 -10.28 5.13 5.79
CA ASN A 13 -11.66 5.45 6.18
C ASN A 13 -12.15 6.83 5.70
N ASN A 14 -11.55 7.39 4.63
CA ASN A 14 -11.79 8.76 4.14
C ASN A 14 -11.58 9.88 5.17
N THR A 15 -10.87 9.61 6.27
CA THR A 15 -10.66 10.58 7.35
C THR A 15 -9.20 10.98 7.53
N LYS A 16 -8.26 10.15 7.09
CA LYS A 16 -6.83 10.39 7.22
C LYS A 16 -6.08 9.96 5.97
N TRP A 17 -5.04 10.73 5.65
CA TRP A 17 -4.09 10.43 4.59
C TRP A 17 -2.81 9.88 5.21
N CYS A 18 -2.26 8.85 4.59
CA CYS A 18 -1.00 8.23 4.96
C CYS A 18 -0.25 7.80 3.69
N THR A 19 0.95 7.27 3.88
CA THR A 19 1.78 6.68 2.84
C THR A 19 2.02 5.19 3.16
N GLY A 20 2.28 4.37 2.14
CA GLY A 20 2.80 3.03 2.33
C GLY A 20 3.66 2.57 1.16
N VAL A 21 4.37 1.46 1.35
CA VAL A 21 5.30 0.89 0.39
C VAL A 21 5.01 -0.59 0.14
N LEU A 22 4.98 -1.00 -1.13
CA LEU A 22 4.86 -2.39 -1.54
C LEU A 22 6.21 -3.08 -1.38
N LEU A 23 6.28 -4.16 -0.61
CA LEU A 23 7.54 -4.84 -0.27
C LEU A 23 7.75 -6.14 -1.04
N ASN A 24 9.00 -6.40 -1.40
CA ASN A 24 9.43 -7.65 -1.98
C ASN A 24 9.55 -8.75 -0.91
N THR A 25 9.45 -10.00 -1.36
CA THR A 25 9.79 -11.21 -0.59
C THR A 25 10.79 -12.05 -1.38
N PRO A 26 11.62 -12.88 -0.73
CA PRO A 26 12.55 -13.81 -1.41
C PRO A 26 11.84 -14.83 -2.31
N ASP A 27 10.56 -15.11 -2.03
CA ASP A 27 9.77 -16.09 -2.78
C ASP A 27 9.48 -15.63 -4.21
N LEU A 28 9.34 -16.57 -5.15
CA LEU A 28 9.09 -16.25 -6.56
C LEU A 28 7.66 -15.78 -6.83
N THR A 29 6.71 -16.01 -5.91
CA THR A 29 5.31 -15.57 -6.01
C THR A 29 5.02 -14.48 -4.98
N PRO A 30 5.33 -13.21 -5.29
CA PRO A 30 5.18 -12.14 -4.33
C PRO A 30 3.71 -11.85 -4.01
N GLU A 31 3.40 -11.79 -2.72
CA GLU A 31 2.13 -11.32 -2.21
C GLU A 31 2.13 -9.78 -2.15
N PRO A 32 0.99 -9.10 -2.38
CA PRO A 32 0.93 -7.64 -2.45
C PRO A 32 0.90 -7.02 -1.04
N TYR A 33 2.01 -7.14 -0.31
CA TYR A 33 2.16 -6.58 1.02
C TYR A 33 2.55 -5.10 0.98
N ILE A 34 1.71 -4.26 1.58
CA ILE A 34 2.02 -2.86 1.86
C ILE A 34 2.47 -2.75 3.31
N LEU A 35 3.65 -2.16 3.52
CA LEU A 35 4.10 -1.69 4.82
C LEU A 35 3.69 -0.23 4.99
N THR A 36 3.06 0.09 6.12
CA THR A 36 2.71 1.44 6.58
C THR A 36 2.84 1.47 8.11
N VAL A 37 2.33 2.52 8.76
CA VAL A 37 2.38 2.68 10.22
C VAL A 37 1.05 2.36 10.90
N ALA A 38 1.10 2.04 12.19
CA ALA A 38 -0.07 1.55 12.91
C ALA A 38 -1.04 2.66 13.33
N HIS A 39 -0.54 3.85 13.65
CA HIS A 39 -1.44 5.00 13.85
C HIS A 39 -2.23 5.35 12.57
N CYS A 40 -1.77 4.88 11.40
CA CYS A 40 -2.50 4.89 10.14
C CYS A 40 -3.42 3.67 9.96
N ILE A 41 -2.96 2.45 10.17
CA ILE A 41 -3.83 1.27 10.05
C ILE A 41 -3.58 0.34 11.25
N GLY A 42 -4.25 0.59 12.37
CA GLY A 42 -4.05 -0.17 13.61
C GLY A 42 -5.03 -1.32 13.78
N SER A 43 -6.05 -1.39 12.92
CA SER A 43 -7.14 -2.37 13.02
C SER A 43 -7.57 -2.94 11.68
N GLN A 44 -8.14 -4.14 11.70
CA GLN A 44 -8.74 -4.75 10.51
C GLN A 44 -9.91 -3.91 9.93
N ASN A 45 -10.63 -3.17 10.77
CA ASN A 45 -11.68 -2.26 10.30
C ASN A 45 -11.08 -1.11 9.47
N GLU A 46 -9.96 -0.52 9.90
CA GLU A 46 -9.25 0.50 9.12
C GLU A 46 -8.65 -0.10 7.84
N ALA A 47 -8.02 -1.28 7.93
CA ALA A 47 -7.43 -1.97 6.79
C ALA A 47 -8.48 -2.24 5.69
N SER A 48 -9.67 -2.73 6.07
CA SER A 48 -10.76 -3.02 5.12
C SER A 48 -11.39 -1.78 4.49
N LYS A 49 -11.25 -0.61 5.11
CA LYS A 49 -11.78 0.69 4.66
C LYS A 49 -10.70 1.63 4.11
N SER A 50 -9.53 1.09 3.80
CA SER A 50 -8.43 1.86 3.22
C SER A 50 -8.46 1.79 1.69
N ILE A 51 -8.07 2.88 1.03
CA ILE A 51 -7.89 2.94 -0.43
C ILE A 51 -6.43 3.30 -0.71
N PHE A 52 -5.78 2.49 -1.54
CA PHE A 52 -4.38 2.63 -1.92
C PHE A 52 -4.31 3.18 -3.34
N TYR A 53 -3.66 4.33 -3.52
CA TYR A 53 -3.50 4.99 -4.82
C TYR A 53 -2.04 4.88 -5.26
N PHE A 54 -1.81 4.11 -6.31
CA PHE A 54 -0.52 3.96 -6.97
C PHE A 54 -0.33 5.04 -8.04
N ASN A 55 0.91 5.36 -8.36
CA ASN A 55 1.27 6.35 -9.39
C ASN A 55 0.56 7.71 -9.27
N TYR A 56 0.15 8.08 -8.05
CA TYR A 56 -0.45 9.39 -7.78
C TYR A 56 0.66 10.44 -7.66
N GLU A 57 1.18 10.87 -8.79
CA GLU A 57 2.25 11.86 -8.90
C GLU A 57 1.89 12.89 -9.96
N SER A 58 2.43 14.10 -9.82
CA SER A 58 2.21 15.12 -10.83
C SER A 58 2.86 14.67 -12.15
N PRO A 59 2.18 14.81 -13.30
CA PRO A 59 2.73 14.40 -14.59
C PRO A 59 3.91 15.28 -15.04
N GLU A 60 4.04 16.48 -14.46
CA GLU A 60 5.07 17.46 -14.78
C GLU A 60 5.58 18.11 -13.49
N CYS A 61 6.79 18.69 -13.51
CA CYS A 61 7.26 19.50 -12.39
C CYS A 61 6.37 20.74 -12.24
N ASP A 62 5.96 21.06 -11.00
CA ASP A 62 4.99 22.12 -10.70
C ASP A 62 3.65 21.99 -11.47
N GLY A 63 3.30 20.75 -11.83
CA GLY A 63 2.10 20.40 -12.59
C GLY A 63 0.85 20.18 -11.72
N PRO A 64 -0.26 19.77 -12.36
CA PRO A 64 -1.49 19.44 -11.65
C PRO A 64 -1.36 18.16 -10.81
N ASP A 65 -2.38 17.87 -10.03
CA ASP A 65 -2.53 16.58 -9.35
C ASP A 65 -2.48 15.39 -10.31
N GLY A 66 -1.94 14.28 -9.82
CA GLY A 66 -1.89 13.01 -10.54
C GLY A 66 -3.25 12.32 -10.70
N SER A 67 -3.30 11.31 -11.55
CA SER A 67 -4.48 10.46 -11.69
C SER A 67 -4.68 9.58 -10.46
N ILE A 68 -5.94 9.39 -10.06
CA ILE A 68 -6.35 8.44 -9.01
C ILE A 68 -6.85 7.10 -9.55
N ASN A 69 -6.75 6.89 -10.87
CA ASN A 69 -7.31 5.71 -11.55
C ASN A 69 -6.61 4.41 -11.15
N HIS A 70 -5.35 4.48 -10.73
CA HIS A 70 -4.61 3.32 -10.23
C HIS A 70 -4.84 3.16 -8.74
N SER A 71 -6.04 2.69 -8.36
CA SER A 71 -6.40 2.50 -6.97
C SER A 71 -6.93 1.10 -6.66
N ILE A 72 -6.70 0.66 -5.42
CA ILE A 72 -7.19 -0.60 -4.87
C ILE A 72 -7.88 -0.31 -3.54
N SER A 73 -9.08 -0.86 -3.36
CA SER A 73 -9.87 -0.67 -2.15
C SER A 73 -9.84 -1.91 -1.25
N GLY A 74 -9.57 -1.67 0.03
CA GLY A 74 -9.53 -2.68 1.08
C GLY A 74 -8.23 -3.46 1.16
N SER A 75 -7.90 -3.87 2.37
CA SER A 75 -6.79 -4.75 2.70
C SER A 75 -7.10 -5.61 3.93
N GLN A 76 -6.31 -6.67 4.11
CA GLN A 76 -6.28 -7.46 5.34
C GLN A 76 -5.12 -6.99 6.20
N LEU A 77 -5.35 -6.77 7.50
CA LEU A 77 -4.29 -6.53 8.47
C LEU A 77 -3.58 -7.86 8.75
N ILE A 78 -2.25 -7.88 8.57
CA ILE A 78 -1.42 -9.09 8.65
C ILE A 78 -0.59 -9.08 9.92
N ALA A 79 0.11 -7.98 10.16
CA ALA A 79 0.86 -7.76 11.40
C ALA A 79 0.82 -6.29 11.77
N THR A 80 0.88 -5.99 13.06
CA THR A 80 1.00 -4.63 13.56
C THR A 80 1.92 -4.59 14.78
N GLY A 81 2.84 -3.63 14.80
CA GLY A 81 3.75 -3.39 15.92
C GLY A 81 3.13 -2.61 17.05
N ASP A 82 1.81 -2.38 16.98
CA ASP A 82 1.09 -1.54 17.91
C ASP A 82 0.39 -2.34 19.00
N THR A 83 0.28 -1.69 20.15
CA THR A 83 -0.33 -2.22 21.36
C THR A 83 -1.47 -1.36 21.86
N LEU A 84 -2.09 -0.54 20.98
CA LEU A 84 -3.33 0.21 21.25
C LEU A 84 -4.31 -0.66 22.06
N GLY A 85 -4.34 -0.43 23.37
CA GLY A 85 -5.01 -1.29 24.35
C GLY A 85 -4.24 -1.51 25.65
N ASP A 86 -2.91 -1.32 25.67
CA ASP A 86 -2.08 -1.49 26.87
C ASP A 86 -1.28 -0.21 27.20
N ASN A 87 -1.98 0.78 27.76
CA ASN A 87 -1.37 2.05 28.22
C ASN A 87 -0.35 1.86 29.37
N LEU A 88 -0.06 0.62 29.79
CA LEU A 88 0.91 0.29 30.83
C LEU A 88 2.28 -0.11 30.24
N ASN A 89 2.37 -0.42 28.95
CA ASN A 89 3.59 -0.91 28.31
C ASN A 89 4.02 0.02 27.16
N ARG A 90 5.22 0.59 27.30
CA ARG A 90 5.87 1.45 26.30
C ARG A 90 6.55 0.60 25.22
N ASP A 91 5.75 -0.09 24.41
CA ASP A 91 6.29 -1.09 23.48
C ASP A 91 5.86 -0.94 22.02
N SER A 92 5.17 0.13 21.62
CA SER A 92 4.78 0.29 20.22
C SER A 92 6.01 0.46 19.30
N LEU A 93 5.99 -0.26 18.17
CA LEU A 93 6.91 -0.06 17.05
C LEU A 93 6.23 0.69 15.89
N ASP A 94 4.97 1.07 16.03
CA ASP A 94 4.20 1.85 15.05
C ASP A 94 4.32 1.39 13.59
N PHE A 95 4.35 0.08 13.34
CA PHE A 95 4.29 -0.44 11.97
C PHE A 95 2.99 -1.22 11.76
N SER A 96 2.56 -1.32 10.53
CA SER A 96 1.48 -2.22 10.11
C SER A 96 1.75 -2.76 8.73
N LEU A 97 1.74 -4.09 8.63
CA LEU A 97 1.80 -4.84 7.40
C LEU A 97 0.37 -5.21 7.00
N VAL A 98 -0.03 -4.80 5.81
CA VAL A 98 -1.34 -5.15 5.24
C VAL A 98 -1.17 -5.86 3.91
N LYS A 99 -2.09 -6.77 3.59
CA LYS A 99 -2.16 -7.43 2.28
C LYS A 99 -3.32 -6.85 1.49
N LEU A 100 -3.06 -6.36 0.28
CA LEU A 100 -4.13 -5.86 -0.59
C LEU A 100 -5.14 -6.96 -0.91
N THR A 101 -6.42 -6.59 -1.03
CA THR A 101 -7.50 -7.55 -1.36
C THR A 101 -7.40 -8.08 -2.78
N VAL A 102 -6.77 -7.32 -3.67
CA VAL A 102 -6.54 -7.64 -5.07
C VAL A 102 -5.09 -7.33 -5.39
N THR A 103 -4.47 -8.21 -6.16
CA THR A 103 -3.13 -8.00 -6.69
C THR A 103 -3.12 -6.82 -7.67
N PRO A 104 -2.17 -5.86 -7.57
CA PRO A 104 -2.06 -4.77 -8.54
C PRO A 104 -1.97 -5.30 -9.98
N PRO A 105 -2.81 -4.79 -10.90
CA PRO A 105 -2.72 -5.15 -12.32
C PRO A 105 -1.38 -4.70 -12.92
N ASP A 106 -0.87 -5.42 -13.93
CA ASP A 106 0.40 -5.08 -14.61
C ASP A 106 0.34 -3.68 -15.25
N SER A 107 -0.85 -3.20 -15.61
CA SER A 107 -1.07 -1.84 -16.12
C SER A 107 -0.74 -0.74 -15.12
N PHE A 108 -0.70 -1.05 -13.82
CA PHE A 108 -0.20 -0.10 -12.82
C PHE A 108 1.33 -0.03 -12.85
N SER A 109 1.99 -1.07 -13.39
CA SER A 109 3.44 -1.19 -13.46
C SER A 109 4.09 -0.90 -12.11
N VAL A 110 3.56 -1.48 -11.02
CA VAL A 110 4.07 -1.25 -9.67
C VAL A 110 5.42 -1.96 -9.48
N PHE A 111 6.17 -1.52 -8.47
CA PHE A 111 7.46 -2.09 -8.10
C PHE A 111 7.39 -2.68 -6.70
N LEU A 112 8.06 -3.80 -6.46
CA LEU A 112 8.29 -4.33 -5.12
C LEU A 112 9.58 -3.74 -4.59
N ALA A 113 9.49 -2.90 -3.57
CA ALA A 113 10.68 -2.37 -2.91
C ALA A 113 11.42 -3.50 -2.18
N GLY A 114 12.75 -3.55 -2.37
CA GLY A 114 13.62 -4.34 -1.52
C GLY A 114 13.66 -3.77 -0.12
N TRP A 115 14.16 -4.55 0.83
CA TRP A 115 14.30 -4.14 2.22
C TRP A 115 15.66 -4.60 2.76
N ASN A 116 16.11 -3.92 3.81
CA ASN A 116 17.37 -4.18 4.47
C ASN A 116 17.17 -4.05 5.99
N ARG A 117 17.41 -5.15 6.71
CA ARG A 117 17.28 -5.23 8.17
C ARG A 117 18.61 -5.18 8.90
N ASP A 118 19.69 -4.80 8.23
CA ASP A 118 20.98 -4.55 8.88
C ASP A 118 20.83 -3.41 9.92
N THR A 119 21.62 -3.48 10.99
CA THR A 119 21.66 -2.48 12.06
C THR A 119 22.64 -1.35 11.76
N THR A 120 23.38 -1.45 10.66
CA THR A 120 24.30 -0.41 10.18
C THR A 120 23.51 0.71 9.54
N ALA A 121 23.67 1.94 10.06
CA ALA A 121 23.05 3.12 9.47
C ALA A 121 23.47 3.31 8.01
N ALA A 122 22.50 3.65 7.16
CA ALA A 122 22.73 4.03 5.77
C ALA A 122 23.70 5.22 5.68
N SER A 123 24.46 5.32 4.58
CA SER A 123 25.38 6.45 4.39
C SER A 123 24.68 7.74 3.97
N GLN A 124 23.51 7.59 3.38
CA GLN A 124 22.60 8.63 2.91
C GLN A 124 21.21 7.98 2.81
N THR A 125 20.15 8.76 2.88
CA THR A 125 18.79 8.26 2.79
C THR A 125 17.89 9.13 1.92
N ALA A 126 16.82 8.52 1.43
CA ALA A 126 15.75 9.23 0.75
C ALA A 126 14.40 8.73 1.25
N SER A 127 13.42 9.63 1.34
CA SER A 127 12.03 9.28 1.66
C SER A 127 11.11 9.71 0.54
N ILE A 128 10.29 8.80 0.05
CA ILE A 128 9.26 9.06 -0.97
C ILE A 128 7.91 9.00 -0.28
N HIS A 129 7.12 10.08 -0.38
CA HIS A 129 5.95 10.25 0.49
C HIS A 129 4.83 11.10 -0.11
N HIS A 130 3.68 11.10 0.56
CA HIS A 130 2.49 11.88 0.22
C HIS A 130 2.13 12.87 1.34
N PRO A 131 2.78 14.04 1.41
CA PRO A 131 2.50 15.02 2.46
C PRO A 131 1.09 15.58 2.28
N HIS A 132 0.30 15.59 3.34
CA HIS A 132 -1.13 15.95 3.37
C HIS A 132 -2.02 15.15 2.40
N GLY A 133 -1.54 14.01 1.90
CA GLY A 133 -2.19 13.28 0.82
C GLY A 133 -2.01 13.93 -0.56
N ASP A 134 -1.10 14.89 -0.71
CA ASP A 134 -0.70 15.51 -1.97
C ASP A 134 -0.01 14.50 -2.91
N VAL A 135 0.23 14.92 -4.15
CA VAL A 135 1.04 14.17 -5.11
C VAL A 135 2.39 13.81 -4.53
N LYS A 136 2.92 12.67 -4.96
CA LYS A 136 4.17 12.09 -4.46
C LYS A 136 5.32 13.10 -4.47
N LYS A 137 6.06 13.18 -3.37
CA LYS A 137 7.28 13.99 -3.21
C LYS A 137 8.45 13.10 -2.79
N ILE A 138 9.65 13.67 -2.80
CA ILE A 138 10.87 13.03 -2.34
C ILE A 138 11.70 13.99 -1.48
N SER A 139 12.27 13.47 -0.40
CA SER A 139 13.18 14.18 0.51
C SER A 139 14.50 13.41 0.59
N PHE A 140 15.61 14.13 0.76
CA PHE A 140 16.95 13.56 0.81
C PHE A 140 17.72 14.02 2.04
N ASP A 141 18.44 13.09 2.65
CA ASP A 141 19.42 13.33 3.70
C ASP A 141 20.74 12.67 3.24
N TYR A 142 21.79 13.47 3.10
CA TYR A 142 23.11 13.03 2.67
C TYR A 142 24.01 12.66 3.85
N ASP A 143 23.51 12.82 5.08
CA ASP A 143 24.14 12.36 6.30
C ASP A 143 23.59 10.98 6.74
N LYS A 144 24.28 10.39 7.71
CA LYS A 144 23.85 9.10 8.29
C LYS A 144 22.71 9.34 9.28
N PRO A 145 21.58 8.60 9.18
CA PRO A 145 20.59 8.61 10.23
C PRO A 145 21.21 8.10 11.53
N VAL A 146 20.78 8.67 12.65
CA VAL A 146 21.22 8.20 13.97
C VAL A 146 20.16 7.30 14.57
N THR A 147 20.58 6.39 15.46
CA THR A 147 19.60 5.69 16.30
C THR A 147 19.11 6.64 17.38
N SER A 148 17.80 6.76 17.56
CA SER A 148 17.22 7.64 18.58
C SER A 148 16.54 6.89 19.70
N TYR A 149 16.73 7.39 20.91
CA TYR A 149 15.79 7.23 22.00
C TYR A 149 14.59 8.13 21.69
N HIS A 150 13.40 7.70 22.06
CA HIS A 150 12.21 8.54 21.94
C HIS A 150 12.40 9.85 22.74
N THR A 151 12.01 11.00 22.18
CA THR A 151 11.98 12.26 22.93
C THR A 151 10.75 12.24 23.84
N PRO A 152 10.88 12.32 25.18
CA PRO A 152 9.79 12.03 26.14
C PRO A 152 8.45 12.77 25.94
N ASN A 153 8.40 13.78 25.08
CA ASN A 153 7.24 14.64 24.83
C ASN A 153 6.57 14.43 23.47
N TYR A 154 7.12 13.60 22.56
CA TYR A 154 6.53 13.44 21.22
C TYR A 154 5.44 12.34 21.20
N TYR A 155 5.69 11.17 21.81
CA TYR A 155 4.80 9.98 21.90
C TYR A 155 5.32 8.93 22.92
N PRO A 156 4.95 8.98 24.21
CA PRO A 156 5.64 8.26 25.30
C PRO A 156 5.64 6.71 25.25
N ASP A 157 5.14 6.10 24.17
CA ASP A 157 4.74 4.69 24.10
C ASP A 157 5.60 3.85 23.14
N TYR A 158 6.72 4.37 22.61
CA TYR A 158 7.57 3.65 21.67
C TYR A 158 8.73 2.88 22.33
N VAL A 159 9.13 1.76 21.72
CA VAL A 159 10.32 1.00 22.13
C VAL A 159 11.58 1.85 21.98
N ASP A 160 12.42 1.88 23.02
CA ASP A 160 13.69 2.61 22.97
C ASP A 160 14.59 2.13 21.81
N PHE A 161 15.26 3.07 21.13
CA PHE A 161 16.21 2.81 20.04
C PHE A 161 15.63 2.17 18.77
N SER A 162 14.32 1.97 18.72
CA SER A 162 13.64 1.29 17.62
C SER A 162 13.52 2.13 16.34
N HIS A 163 14.00 3.38 16.36
CA HIS A 163 13.84 4.32 15.25
C HIS A 163 15.19 4.81 14.71
N TRP A 164 15.25 4.95 13.38
CA TRP A 164 16.17 5.86 12.71
C TRP A 164 15.67 7.29 12.88
N ARG A 165 16.54 8.21 13.25
CA ARG A 165 16.26 9.64 13.29
C ARG A 165 17.05 10.34 12.20
N ILE A 166 16.31 11.05 11.36
CA ILE A 166 16.82 12.05 10.45
C ILE A 166 16.92 13.34 11.25
N ILE A 167 18.15 13.76 11.54
CA ILE A 167 18.38 14.97 12.34
C ILE A 167 17.88 16.18 11.56
N GLN A 168 18.19 16.24 10.27
CA GLN A 168 17.75 17.29 9.37
C GLN A 168 17.78 16.79 7.93
N TRP A 169 16.71 17.01 7.17
CA TRP A 169 16.74 16.79 5.72
C TRP A 169 17.56 17.88 5.04
N ASP A 170 18.48 17.48 4.15
CA ASP A 170 19.23 18.38 3.28
C ASP A 170 18.38 18.95 2.14
N LEU A 171 17.41 18.16 1.66
CA LEU A 171 16.48 18.56 0.62
C LEU A 171 15.04 18.20 1.00
N ALA A 172 14.15 19.18 0.90
CA ALA A 172 12.74 19.09 1.23
C ALA A 172 12.48 18.74 2.72
N THR A 173 11.35 18.11 3.01
CA THR A 173 10.90 17.76 4.36
C THR A 173 9.86 16.65 4.27
N THR A 174 9.40 16.13 5.40
CA THR A 174 8.10 15.45 5.49
C THR A 174 7.07 16.37 6.17
N GLU A 175 5.79 16.01 6.06
CA GLU A 175 4.67 16.65 6.74
C GLU A 175 3.59 15.61 7.12
N MET A 176 2.55 16.03 7.84
CA MET A 176 1.39 15.18 8.16
C MET A 176 0.89 14.43 6.93
N GLY A 177 0.64 13.12 7.01
CA GLY A 177 0.27 12.29 5.86
C GLY A 177 1.43 11.56 5.18
N SER A 178 2.66 12.00 5.46
CA SER A 178 3.87 11.25 5.10
C SER A 178 4.05 9.99 5.97
N SER A 179 3.30 9.87 7.08
CA SER A 179 3.25 8.69 7.94
C SER A 179 3.19 7.38 7.16
N GLY A 180 4.11 6.45 7.40
CA GLY A 180 4.27 5.20 6.65
C GLY A 180 5.18 5.29 5.43
N ALA A 181 5.73 6.47 5.12
CA ALA A 181 6.69 6.62 4.04
C ALA A 181 7.97 5.81 4.30
N PRO A 182 8.49 5.07 3.31
CA PRO A 182 9.74 4.34 3.45
C PRO A 182 10.95 5.26 3.52
N LEU A 183 11.89 4.93 4.40
CA LEU A 183 13.27 5.40 4.34
C LEU A 183 14.09 4.43 3.50
N PHE A 184 14.59 4.89 2.37
CA PHE A 184 15.46 4.11 1.49
C PHE A 184 16.93 4.35 1.85
N ASP A 185 17.73 3.28 1.90
CA ASP A 185 19.18 3.35 2.00
C ASP A 185 19.85 3.71 0.66
N GLN A 186 21.19 3.83 0.66
CA GLN A 186 21.98 4.11 -0.55
C GLN A 186 21.82 3.07 -1.67
N ASN A 187 21.33 1.87 -1.35
CA ASN A 187 21.04 0.80 -2.31
C ASN A 187 19.56 0.76 -2.72
N LYS A 188 18.77 1.77 -2.33
CA LYS A 188 17.33 1.90 -2.59
C LYS A 188 16.49 0.79 -1.94
N ARG A 189 16.94 0.28 -0.79
CA ARG A 189 16.21 -0.71 0.02
C ARG A 189 15.58 -0.03 1.22
N VAL A 190 14.36 -0.43 1.57
CA VAL A 190 13.65 0.10 2.74
C VAL A 190 14.37 -0.33 4.02
N VAL A 191 14.79 0.63 4.84
CA VAL A 191 15.42 0.41 6.16
C VAL A 191 14.56 0.91 7.33
N GLY A 192 13.49 1.64 7.04
CA GLY A 192 12.47 2.01 8.02
C GLY A 192 11.25 2.67 7.39
N ILE A 193 10.26 3.02 8.22
CA ILE A 193 9.03 3.72 7.81
C ILE A 193 8.70 4.88 8.74
N LEU A 194 8.20 5.99 8.21
CA LEU A 194 8.01 7.23 8.96
C LEU A 194 6.89 7.08 10.00
N THR A 195 7.26 7.17 11.27
CA THR A 195 6.34 7.30 12.41
C THR A 195 5.84 8.75 12.49
N GLY A 196 6.76 9.71 12.44
CA GLY A 196 6.47 11.14 12.52
C GLY A 196 7.72 11.92 12.91
N GLY A 197 7.56 13.21 13.19
CA GLY A 197 8.64 14.09 13.59
C GLY A 197 8.25 15.55 13.78
N GLU A 198 9.24 16.39 14.01
CA GLU A 198 9.08 17.85 14.08
C GLU A 198 9.21 18.54 12.71
N ALA A 199 9.49 17.74 11.67
CA ALA A 199 9.73 18.22 10.32
C ALA A 199 8.48 18.89 9.72
N ARG A 200 8.72 20.02 9.06
CA ARG A 200 7.74 20.85 8.37
C ARG A 200 8.45 21.74 7.36
N CYS A 201 7.71 22.38 6.44
CA CYS A 201 8.31 23.23 5.39
C CYS A 201 9.30 24.29 5.90
N VAL A 202 9.08 24.83 7.11
CA VAL A 202 9.94 25.88 7.70
C VAL A 202 11.07 25.32 8.58
N SER A 203 11.07 24.01 8.85
CA SER A 203 11.99 23.34 9.78
C SER A 203 12.01 21.86 9.48
N SER A 204 12.97 21.39 8.69
CA SER A 204 13.04 20.01 8.19
C SER A 204 13.81 19.07 9.13
N VAL A 205 13.64 19.22 10.44
CA VAL A 205 14.41 18.50 11.47
C VAL A 205 13.60 17.40 12.15
N ASP A 206 14.31 16.40 12.66
CA ASP A 206 13.80 15.39 13.59
C ASP A 206 12.60 14.59 13.10
N ASP A 207 12.80 13.82 12.03
CA ASP A 207 11.89 12.74 11.63
C ASP A 207 12.37 11.38 12.14
N TYR A 208 11.43 10.56 12.58
CA TYR A 208 11.65 9.26 13.20
C TYR A 208 11.00 8.16 12.37
N TYR A 209 11.80 7.17 12.00
CA TYR A 209 11.38 6.03 11.18
C TYR A 209 11.57 4.74 11.95
N THR A 210 10.52 3.95 12.18
CA THR A 210 10.64 2.60 12.75
C THR A 210 11.60 1.78 11.90
N LYS A 211 12.63 1.21 12.53
CA LYS A 211 13.62 0.37 11.86
C LYS A 211 13.01 -0.95 11.41
N ILE A 212 13.33 -1.39 10.19
CA ILE A 212 12.94 -2.71 9.71
C ILE A 212 13.51 -3.81 10.63
N ASP A 213 14.74 -3.66 11.14
CA ASP A 213 15.35 -4.58 12.11
C ASP A 213 14.47 -4.83 13.34
N TYR A 214 13.94 -3.77 13.96
CA TYR A 214 13.06 -3.91 15.12
C TYR A 214 11.69 -4.49 14.73
N ALA A 215 11.08 -3.99 13.65
CA ALA A 215 9.82 -4.54 13.15
C ALA A 215 9.95 -6.00 12.68
N TRP A 216 11.17 -6.48 12.43
CA TRP A 216 11.44 -7.82 11.91
C TRP A 216 10.99 -8.92 12.87
N ASP A 217 11.48 -8.91 14.11
CA ASP A 217 11.19 -9.94 15.11
C ASP A 217 11.40 -9.51 16.58
N TYR A 218 11.31 -8.21 16.89
CA TYR A 218 11.29 -7.74 18.30
C TYR A 218 10.20 -8.44 19.12
N TYR A 219 9.02 -8.63 18.52
CA TYR A 219 7.95 -9.44 19.08
C TYR A 219 7.99 -10.88 18.57
N THR A 220 7.63 -11.81 19.46
CA THR A 220 7.58 -13.24 19.15
C THR A 220 6.33 -13.65 18.35
N SER A 221 5.25 -12.88 18.42
CA SER A 221 4.00 -13.18 17.74
C SER A 221 4.09 -12.89 16.24
N PRO A 222 3.69 -13.81 15.35
CA PRO A 222 3.57 -13.58 13.91
C PRO A 222 2.68 -12.39 13.52
N LEU A 223 1.70 -12.06 14.37
CA LEU A 223 0.80 -10.91 14.16
C LEU A 223 1.44 -9.58 14.58
N LYS A 224 2.67 -9.59 15.11
CA LYS A 224 3.38 -8.41 15.61
C LYS A 224 4.78 -8.25 15.02
N HIS A 225 5.11 -8.93 13.93
CA HIS A 225 6.43 -8.82 13.32
C HIS A 225 6.41 -9.05 11.80
N LEU A 226 7.47 -8.67 11.09
CA LEU A 226 7.56 -8.80 9.63
C LEU A 226 8.14 -10.14 9.18
N LYS A 227 9.01 -10.76 9.99
CA LYS A 227 9.81 -11.94 9.63
C LYS A 227 9.00 -13.07 9.03
N THR A 228 7.92 -13.48 9.68
CA THR A 228 7.08 -14.60 9.21
C THR A 228 6.51 -14.36 7.81
N TRP A 229 6.28 -13.09 7.44
CA TRP A 229 5.60 -12.72 6.20
C TRP A 229 6.57 -12.35 5.08
N LEU A 230 7.69 -11.72 5.42
CA LEU A 230 8.69 -11.28 4.45
C LEU A 230 9.81 -12.29 4.22
N ASP A 231 10.02 -13.25 5.12
CA ASP A 231 10.94 -14.39 4.98
C ASP A 231 10.29 -15.68 5.54
N PRO A 232 9.21 -16.18 4.92
CA PRO A 232 8.45 -17.33 5.44
C PRO A 232 9.26 -18.63 5.45
N THR A 233 10.31 -18.73 4.63
CA THR A 233 11.24 -19.86 4.63
C THR A 233 12.32 -19.76 5.72
N ASN A 234 12.35 -18.64 6.45
CA ASN A 234 13.37 -18.31 7.45
C ASN A 234 14.78 -18.52 6.89
N SER A 235 14.99 -18.06 5.65
CA SER A 235 16.26 -18.14 4.93
C SER A 235 17.38 -17.37 5.63
N GLY A 236 17.03 -16.41 6.48
CA GLY A 236 17.99 -15.62 7.25
C GLY A 236 18.59 -14.46 6.45
N VAL A 237 18.07 -14.18 5.25
CA VAL A 237 18.52 -13.04 4.44
C VAL A 237 18.41 -11.73 5.22
N ILE A 238 19.43 -10.88 5.06
CA ILE A 238 19.52 -9.57 5.73
C ILE A 238 18.97 -8.46 4.83
N ALA A 239 19.15 -8.61 3.52
CA ALA A 239 18.64 -7.66 2.56
C ALA A 239 18.30 -8.36 1.26
N ILE A 240 17.29 -7.84 0.58
CA ILE A 240 16.95 -8.20 -0.80
C ILE A 240 16.76 -6.94 -1.61
N ASP A 241 17.07 -7.00 -2.90
CA ASP A 241 16.79 -5.92 -3.82
C ASP A 241 15.32 -5.90 -4.23
N GLY A 242 14.90 -4.74 -4.74
CA GLY A 242 13.57 -4.62 -5.33
C GLY A 242 13.51 -5.27 -6.71
N ARG A 243 12.29 -5.53 -7.17
CA ARG A 243 12.02 -6.02 -8.51
C ARG A 243 10.70 -5.46 -9.02
N ASP A 244 10.53 -5.43 -10.34
CA ASP A 244 9.23 -5.14 -10.90
C ASP A 244 8.20 -6.13 -10.38
N PHE A 245 7.02 -5.62 -10.03
CA PHE A 245 5.87 -6.46 -9.77
C PHE A 245 5.32 -6.92 -11.11
N ILE A 246 6.04 -7.85 -11.70
CA ILE A 246 5.52 -8.64 -12.79
C ILE A 246 4.62 -9.64 -12.08
N ASN A 247 3.32 -9.60 -12.35
CA ASN A 247 2.56 -10.82 -12.17
C ASN A 247 3.26 -11.84 -13.06
N SER A 248 4.16 -12.66 -12.53
CA SER A 248 4.84 -13.75 -13.26
C SER A 248 3.85 -14.82 -13.75
N ALA A 249 2.56 -14.46 -13.72
CA ALA A 249 1.47 -14.94 -14.51
C ALA A 249 1.54 -14.59 -16.01
N GLU A 250 2.68 -14.21 -16.58
CA GLU A 250 2.90 -14.53 -18.01
C GLU A 250 2.85 -16.06 -18.26
N ASP A 251 2.97 -16.90 -17.20
CA ASP A 251 2.67 -18.35 -17.23
C ASP A 251 1.49 -18.81 -16.34
N TYR A 252 0.84 -17.89 -15.62
CA TYR A 252 -0.38 -18.10 -14.81
C TYR A 252 -1.54 -17.24 -15.32
N GLN A 253 -1.62 -17.15 -16.65
CA GLN A 253 -2.86 -16.96 -17.39
C GLN A 253 -3.57 -15.61 -17.20
N GLN A 254 -4.12 -15.10 -18.29
CA GLN A 254 -5.22 -14.14 -18.32
C GLN A 254 -6.47 -14.68 -17.56
N GLU A 255 -6.42 -15.63 -16.61
CA GLU A 255 -7.55 -16.46 -16.15
C GLU A 255 -8.55 -15.78 -15.20
N GLN A 256 -8.18 -14.63 -14.60
CA GLN A 256 -9.01 -13.95 -13.61
C GLN A 256 -9.81 -12.78 -14.19
N VAL A 257 -11.07 -12.69 -13.75
CA VAL A 257 -11.96 -11.58 -14.08
C VAL A 257 -11.49 -10.32 -13.34
N GLN A 258 -11.38 -9.20 -14.06
CA GLN A 258 -11.10 -7.87 -13.50
C GLN A 258 -12.24 -6.91 -13.83
N ILE A 259 -12.59 -6.02 -12.91
CA ILE A 259 -13.56 -4.93 -13.12
C ILE A 259 -12.96 -3.63 -12.61
N TYR A 260 -12.73 -2.65 -13.50
CA TYR A 260 -12.03 -1.40 -13.18
C TYR A 260 -12.58 -0.21 -13.98
N PRO A 261 -12.42 1.05 -13.53
CA PRO A 261 -11.95 1.44 -12.21
C PRO A 261 -12.97 1.07 -11.13
N ASN A 262 -12.52 0.74 -9.93
CA ASN A 262 -13.41 0.47 -8.81
C ASN A 262 -12.81 1.03 -7.51
N PRO A 263 -13.34 2.14 -6.95
CA PRO A 263 -14.57 2.84 -7.34
C PRO A 263 -14.54 3.50 -8.74
N GLY A 264 -15.71 3.78 -9.32
CA GLY A 264 -15.82 4.46 -10.63
C GLY A 264 -17.07 5.35 -10.75
N SER A 265 -17.04 6.32 -11.67
CA SER A 265 -18.12 7.30 -11.92
C SER A 265 -19.12 6.84 -12.98
N GLY A 266 -19.42 5.54 -13.00
CA GLY A 266 -20.48 4.97 -13.82
C GLY A 266 -20.04 4.24 -15.09
N ARG A 267 -18.76 4.28 -15.47
CA ARG A 267 -18.22 3.41 -16.52
C ARG A 267 -17.17 2.47 -15.95
N TYR A 268 -17.37 1.17 -16.18
CA TYR A 268 -16.50 0.10 -15.74
C TYR A 268 -16.10 -0.74 -16.96
N LEU A 269 -14.84 -1.14 -17.01
CA LEU A 269 -14.31 -2.11 -17.93
C LEU A 269 -14.24 -3.45 -17.22
N ILE A 270 -14.92 -4.43 -17.80
CA ILE A 270 -14.87 -5.83 -17.39
C ILE A 270 -13.89 -6.53 -18.32
N ASN A 271 -12.81 -7.03 -17.76
CA ASN A 271 -11.95 -8.01 -18.41
C ASN A 271 -12.38 -9.41 -17.91
N PRO A 272 -13.08 -10.23 -18.71
CA PRO A 272 -13.54 -11.55 -18.29
C PRO A 272 -12.42 -12.59 -18.18
N GLY A 273 -11.19 -12.25 -18.58
CA GLY A 273 -10.05 -13.16 -18.59
C GLY A 273 -9.85 -13.91 -19.92
N GLN A 274 -9.04 -14.98 -19.89
CA GLN A 274 -8.56 -15.86 -20.98
C GLN A 274 -9.70 -16.21 -21.94
N PRO A 275 -9.39 -16.61 -23.20
CA PRO A 275 -10.43 -16.86 -24.18
C PRO A 275 -11.41 -17.90 -23.64
N PHE A 276 -12.63 -17.44 -23.35
CA PHE A 276 -13.74 -18.27 -22.95
C PHE A 276 -14.50 -18.70 -24.20
N GLN A 277 -15.02 -19.92 -24.21
CA GLN A 277 -15.97 -20.36 -25.23
C GLN A 277 -17.40 -20.17 -24.71
N GLY A 278 -18.28 -19.62 -25.54
CA GLY A 278 -19.68 -19.41 -25.20
C GLY A 278 -19.99 -17.99 -24.73
N THR A 279 -21.13 -17.83 -24.07
CA THR A 279 -21.65 -16.52 -23.64
C THR A 279 -21.51 -16.37 -22.14
N ILE A 280 -20.97 -15.23 -21.69
CA ILE A 280 -20.99 -14.85 -20.28
C ILE A 280 -22.20 -13.98 -20.03
N LEU A 281 -23.03 -14.32 -19.05
CA LEU A 281 -24.12 -13.44 -18.61
C LEU A 281 -23.63 -12.51 -17.50
N ILE A 282 -23.90 -11.21 -17.66
CA ILE A 282 -23.63 -10.17 -16.67
C ILE A 282 -24.94 -9.88 -15.94
N ASN A 283 -24.93 -9.96 -14.62
CA ASN A 283 -26.00 -9.44 -13.78
C ASN A 283 -25.41 -8.48 -12.75
N VAL A 284 -25.95 -7.27 -12.67
CA VAL A 284 -25.59 -6.31 -11.62
C VAL A 284 -26.75 -6.20 -10.66
N PHE A 285 -26.46 -6.32 -9.37
CA PHE A 285 -27.44 -6.28 -8.30
C PHE A 285 -27.23 -5.04 -7.43
N SER A 286 -28.35 -4.45 -6.98
CA SER A 286 -28.35 -3.55 -5.83
C SER A 286 -28.05 -4.33 -4.54
N LEU A 287 -27.74 -3.63 -3.44
CA LEU A 287 -27.58 -4.26 -2.13
C LEU A 287 -28.87 -4.92 -1.59
N ALA A 288 -30.03 -4.52 -2.09
CA ALA A 288 -31.30 -5.18 -1.78
C ALA A 288 -31.49 -6.50 -2.53
N GLY A 289 -30.57 -6.85 -3.45
CA GLY A 289 -30.63 -8.07 -4.26
C GLY A 289 -31.44 -7.92 -5.56
N GLU A 290 -31.87 -6.71 -5.91
CA GLU A 290 -32.58 -6.45 -7.16
C GLU A 290 -31.60 -6.40 -8.34
N ILE A 291 -31.93 -7.04 -9.46
CA ILE A 291 -31.14 -6.93 -10.69
C ILE A 291 -31.41 -5.56 -11.32
N ILE A 292 -30.38 -4.72 -11.38
CA ILE A 292 -30.44 -3.35 -11.93
C ILE A 292 -29.87 -3.22 -13.35
N PHE A 293 -29.11 -4.24 -13.80
CA PHE A 293 -28.55 -4.31 -15.14
C PHE A 293 -28.32 -5.78 -15.52
N THR A 294 -28.57 -6.12 -16.78
CA THR A 294 -28.22 -7.42 -17.35
C THR A 294 -27.73 -7.25 -18.78
N ASP A 295 -26.67 -7.97 -19.13
CA ASP A 295 -26.17 -8.04 -20.51
C ASP A 295 -25.33 -9.31 -20.71
N LYS A 296 -24.66 -9.44 -21.85
CA LYS A 296 -23.87 -10.60 -22.22
C LYS A 296 -22.57 -10.25 -22.94
N ILE A 297 -21.50 -10.95 -22.60
CA ILE A 297 -20.22 -10.90 -23.32
C ILE A 297 -20.19 -12.07 -24.31
N LEU A 298 -20.09 -11.75 -25.60
CA LEU A 298 -20.14 -12.73 -26.70
C LEU A 298 -18.76 -13.11 -27.25
N HIS A 299 -17.76 -12.24 -27.05
CA HIS A 299 -16.41 -12.42 -27.59
C HIS A 299 -15.37 -12.07 -26.52
N PRO A 300 -14.19 -12.70 -26.53
CA PRO A 300 -13.07 -12.29 -25.69
C PRO A 300 -12.71 -10.81 -25.90
N GLY A 301 -12.34 -10.12 -24.83
CA GLY A 301 -11.99 -8.71 -24.85
C GLY A 301 -12.61 -7.93 -23.70
N LEU A 302 -12.29 -6.64 -23.64
CA LEU A 302 -12.87 -5.73 -22.65
C LEU A 302 -14.33 -5.43 -22.98
N TYR A 303 -15.17 -5.46 -21.95
CA TYR A 303 -16.58 -5.11 -22.03
C TYR A 303 -16.85 -3.84 -21.20
N GLU A 304 -17.47 -2.82 -21.79
CA GLU A 304 -17.86 -1.60 -21.08
C GLU A 304 -19.23 -1.77 -20.41
N LEU A 305 -19.23 -1.84 -19.08
CA LEU A 305 -20.42 -1.76 -18.24
C LEU A 305 -20.70 -0.29 -17.91
N ASN A 306 -21.88 0.20 -18.31
CA ASN A 306 -22.32 1.58 -18.06
C ASN A 306 -23.50 1.61 -17.06
N LEU A 307 -23.26 2.27 -15.93
CA LEU A 307 -24.18 2.50 -14.82
C LEU A 307 -24.40 4.00 -14.54
N ASN A 308 -24.12 4.89 -15.50
CA ASN A 308 -24.24 6.35 -15.32
C ASN A 308 -25.65 6.83 -14.89
N ASN A 309 -26.68 6.03 -15.14
CA ASN A 309 -28.07 6.38 -14.83
C ASN A 309 -28.56 5.75 -13.51
N HIS A 310 -27.66 5.15 -12.73
CA HIS A 310 -27.97 4.48 -11.48
C HIS A 310 -27.51 5.33 -10.29
N THR A 311 -28.14 5.14 -9.13
CA THR A 311 -27.81 5.93 -7.95
C THR A 311 -26.40 5.59 -7.44
N PRO A 312 -25.59 6.57 -7.01
CA PRO A 312 -24.30 6.29 -6.37
C PRO A 312 -24.46 5.32 -5.20
N GLY A 313 -23.53 4.36 -5.07
CA GLY A 313 -23.63 3.29 -4.09
C GLY A 313 -22.81 2.05 -4.43
N LEU A 314 -22.95 1.03 -3.58
CA LEU A 314 -22.29 -0.27 -3.75
C LEU A 314 -23.20 -1.21 -4.56
N TYR A 315 -22.63 -1.88 -5.56
CA TYR A 315 -23.30 -2.86 -6.41
C TYR A 315 -22.53 -4.18 -6.42
N ILE A 316 -23.24 -5.28 -6.68
CA ILE A 316 -22.65 -6.60 -6.87
C ILE A 316 -22.73 -6.96 -8.35
N VAL A 317 -21.59 -7.20 -9.00
CA VAL A 317 -21.52 -7.73 -10.37
C VAL A 317 -21.31 -9.22 -10.30
N ARG A 318 -22.19 -9.99 -10.95
CA ARG A 318 -22.06 -11.42 -11.14
C ARG A 318 -21.86 -11.73 -12.61
N LEU A 319 -20.77 -12.40 -12.93
CA LEU A 319 -20.50 -12.96 -14.25
C LEU A 319 -20.75 -14.46 -14.20
N ILE A 320 -21.63 -14.95 -15.07
CA ILE A 320 -21.99 -16.36 -15.18
C ILE A 320 -21.35 -16.89 -16.47
N PHE A 321 -20.27 -17.63 -16.31
CA PHE A 321 -19.61 -18.38 -17.38
C PHE A 321 -20.31 -19.74 -17.55
N PRO A 322 -20.08 -20.46 -18.66
CA PRO A 322 -20.62 -21.81 -18.84
C PRO A 322 -20.20 -22.82 -17.76
N ASP A 323 -19.01 -22.64 -17.19
CA ASP A 323 -18.33 -23.55 -16.27
C ASP A 323 -18.18 -23.01 -14.84
N ARG A 324 -18.34 -21.69 -14.64
CA ARG A 324 -18.09 -21.03 -13.35
C ARG A 324 -18.92 -19.76 -13.14
N ILE A 325 -19.03 -19.31 -11.89
CA ILE A 325 -19.64 -18.03 -11.55
C ILE A 325 -18.60 -17.19 -10.82
N TYR A 326 -18.43 -15.94 -11.26
CA TYR A 326 -17.60 -14.94 -10.60
C TYR A 326 -18.48 -13.83 -10.02
N THR A 327 -18.17 -13.37 -8.81
CA THR A 327 -18.90 -12.28 -8.16
C THR A 327 -17.90 -11.25 -7.61
N ALA A 328 -18.11 -9.98 -7.95
CA ALA A 328 -17.33 -8.85 -7.47
C ALA A 328 -18.25 -7.73 -6.96
N LYS A 329 -17.68 -6.86 -6.13
CA LYS A 329 -18.34 -5.64 -5.66
C LYS A 329 -17.78 -4.45 -6.42
N ILE A 330 -18.63 -3.52 -6.86
CA ILE A 330 -18.21 -2.25 -7.48
C ILE A 330 -18.85 -1.06 -6.75
N ILE A 331 -18.16 0.07 -6.70
CA ILE A 331 -18.62 1.29 -6.02
C ILE A 331 -18.85 2.39 -7.05
N LEU A 332 -20.10 2.76 -7.27
CA LEU A 332 -20.53 3.89 -8.10
C LEU A 332 -20.44 5.19 -7.30
N GLN A 333 -19.56 6.08 -7.74
CA GLN A 333 -19.43 7.43 -7.19
C GLN A 333 -20.32 8.42 -7.94
N PRO A 334 -20.66 9.57 -7.31
CA PRO A 334 -21.43 10.65 -7.93
C PRO A 334 -20.88 11.15 -9.26
#